data_AF-A0A2V6PL55-F1
#
_entry.id   AF-A0A2V6PL55-F1
#
_cell.length_a   1.000
_cell.length_b   1.000
_cell.length_c   1.000
_cell.angle_alpha   90.00
_cell.angle_beta   90.00
_cell.angle_gamma   90.00
#
_symmetry.space_group_name_H-M   'P 1'
#
loop_
_entity.id
_entity.type
_entity.pdbx_description
1 polymer ?
#
loop_
_entity_poly.entity_id
_entity_poly.type
_entity_poly.pdbx_seq_one_letter_code
_entity_poly.pdbx_strand_id
1 'polypeptide(L)'
;MALQSRNPLAWLTIFGPGAVIASLTIGSGELIFSSRGGALFGYPLLWFFLLVLLLKWVLVFVTARHMVLTGAHPFQRWMHLPGPRGWFPLVFFLLALVC
;
A
#
# COMPACT_ATOMS: atom_id res chain seq x y z
N MET A 1 16.33 9.31 -15.69
CA MET A 1 16.42 9.84 -17.07
C MET A 1 15.12 9.72 -17.89
N ALA A 2 14.04 9.10 -17.40
CA ALA A 2 12.76 9.01 -18.13
C ALA A 2 11.73 10.11 -17.77
N LEU A 3 11.90 10.82 -16.64
CA LEU A 3 11.06 11.96 -16.23
C LEU A 3 11.36 13.27 -16.98
N GLN A 4 12.32 13.28 -17.91
CA GLN A 4 12.71 14.44 -18.72
C GLN A 4 12.25 14.35 -20.19
N SER A 5 11.44 13.34 -20.51
CA SER A 5 10.80 13.21 -21.80
C SER A 5 9.58 14.14 -21.85
N ARG A 6 9.61 15.12 -22.76
CA ARG A 6 8.44 15.97 -23.11
C ARG A 6 7.31 15.21 -23.81
N ASN A 7 7.47 13.90 -24.02
CA ASN A 7 6.54 13.07 -24.79
C ASN A 7 5.63 12.26 -23.83
N PRO A 8 4.30 12.45 -23.84
CA PRO A 8 3.38 11.80 -22.90
C PRO A 8 3.34 10.27 -23.05
N LEU A 9 3.65 9.75 -24.23
CA LEU A 9 3.72 8.30 -24.49
C LEU A 9 4.84 7.60 -23.71
N ALA A 10 5.93 8.30 -23.40
CA ALA A 10 7.02 7.75 -22.59
C ALA A 10 6.65 7.59 -21.11
N TRP A 11 5.52 8.15 -20.66
CA TRP A 11 5.04 7.98 -19.29
C TRP A 11 4.36 6.62 -19.10
N LEU A 12 3.76 6.08 -20.16
CA LEU A 12 3.10 4.77 -20.14
C LEU A 12 4.08 3.62 -19.90
N THR A 13 5.34 3.76 -20.34
CA THR A 13 6.38 2.74 -20.12
C THR A 13 6.84 2.67 -18.66
N ILE A 14 6.64 3.74 -17.88
CA ILE A 14 6.98 3.82 -16.44
C ILE A 14 5.75 3.50 -15.57
N PHE A 15 4.54 3.58 -16.13
CA PHE A 15 3.29 3.35 -15.40
C PHE A 15 3.09 1.89 -14.96
N GLY A 16 3.66 0.93 -15.67
CA GLY A 16 3.53 -0.51 -15.42
C GLY A 16 3.66 -0.94 -13.95
N PRO A 17 4.80 -0.70 -13.27
CA PRO A 17 4.98 -1.09 -11.87
C PRO A 17 4.00 -0.41 -10.91
N GLY A 18 3.61 0.85 -11.18
CA GLY A 18 2.60 1.54 -10.38
C GLY A 18 1.21 0.91 -10.51
N ALA A 19 0.83 0.53 -11.73
CA ALA A 19 -0.43 -0.16 -12.00
C ALA A 19 -0.50 -1.54 -11.33
N VAL A 20 0.60 -2.30 -11.34
CA VAL A 20 0.67 -3.61 -10.67
C VAL A 20 0.48 -3.45 -9.16
N ILE A 21 1.16 -2.48 -8.53
CA ILE A 21 1.01 -2.22 -7.09
C ILE A 21 -0.43 -1.79 -6.78
N ALA A 22 -1.02 -0.91 -7.59
CA ALA A 22 -2.41 -0.47 -7.39
C ALA A 22 -3.39 -1.65 -7.44
N SER A 23 -3.24 -2.55 -8.42
CA SER A 23 -4.07 -3.75 -8.57
C SER A 23 -3.99 -4.66 -7.33
N LEU A 24 -2.77 -4.92 -6.84
CA LEU A 24 -2.54 -5.75 -5.65
C LEU A 24 -3.13 -5.14 -4.38
N THR A 25 -3.24 -3.81 -4.31
CA THR A 25 -3.78 -3.15 -3.12
C THR A 25 -5.30 -3.18 -3.03
N ILE A 26 -6.02 -3.47 -4.12
CA ILE A 26 -7.49 -3.49 -4.15
C ILE A 26 -7.96 -4.94 -3.98
N GLY A 27 -8.44 -5.26 -2.77
CA GLY A 27 -8.96 -6.58 -2.43
C GLY A 27 -10.49 -6.66 -2.44
N SER A 28 -11.04 -7.88 -2.53
CA SER A 28 -12.48 -8.13 -2.43
C SER A 28 -13.10 -7.57 -1.14
N GLY A 29 -12.37 -7.65 -0.02
CA GLY A 29 -12.84 -7.13 1.26
C GLY A 29 -13.09 -5.63 1.24
N GLU A 30 -12.25 -4.84 0.57
CA GLU A 30 -12.39 -3.38 0.55
C GLU A 30 -13.65 -2.94 -0.19
N LEU A 31 -14.03 -3.65 -1.27
CA LEU A 31 -15.26 -3.37 -2.03
C LEU A 31 -16.53 -3.61 -1.20
N ILE A 32 -16.54 -4.67 -0.38
CA ILE A 32 -17.68 -5.01 0.46
C ILE A 32 -17.80 -4.03 1.63
N PHE A 33 -16.69 -3.72 2.29
CA PHE A 33 -16.67 -2.76 3.41
C PHE A 33 -17.00 -1.33 2.97
N SER A 34 -16.53 -0.89 1.79
CA SER A 34 -16.87 0.45 1.28
C SER A 34 -18.35 0.58 0.95
N SER A 35 -18.92 -0.44 0.31
CA SER A 35 -20.34 -0.45 -0.08
C SER A 35 -21.24 -0.50 1.16
N ARG A 36 -20.92 -1.36 2.13
CA ARG A 36 -21.68 -1.47 3.38
C ARG A 36 -21.54 -0.21 4.25
N GLY A 37 -20.34 0.35 4.35
CA GLY A 37 -20.09 1.58 5.09
C GLY A 37 -20.88 2.76 4.50
N GLY A 38 -20.88 2.90 3.17
CA GLY A 38 -21.68 3.91 2.48
C GLY A 38 -23.19 3.73 2.67
N ALA A 39 -23.69 2.50 2.67
CA ALA A 39 -25.11 2.21 2.88
C ALA A 39 -25.58 2.52 4.32
N LEU A 40 -24.73 2.31 5.33
CA LEU A 40 -25.09 2.52 6.73
C LEU A 40 -24.95 3.97 7.20
N PHE A 41 -23.88 4.65 6.79
CA PHE A 41 -23.52 5.97 7.33
C PHE A 41 -23.72 7.12 6.33
N GLY A 42 -24.05 6.82 5.07
CA GLY A 42 -24.29 7.81 4.03
C GLY A 42 -23.07 8.66 3.68
N TYR A 43 -23.31 9.84 3.12
CA TYR A 43 -22.29 10.79 2.66
C TYR A 43 -21.30 11.33 3.72
N PRO A 44 -21.63 11.47 5.02
CA PRO A 44 -20.67 11.88 6.04
C PRO A 44 -19.42 10.99 6.12
N LEU A 45 -19.53 9.70 5.78
CA LEU A 45 -18.41 8.75 5.84
C LEU A 45 -17.41 8.93 4.68
N LEU A 46 -17.79 9.66 3.64
CA LEU A 46 -17.00 9.81 2.42
C LEU A 46 -15.66 10.53 2.68
N TRP A 47 -15.65 11.47 3.63
CA TRP A 47 -14.42 12.13 4.09
C TRP A 47 -13.44 11.16 4.76
N PHE A 48 -13.95 10.23 5.58
CA PHE A 48 -13.11 9.21 6.21
C PHE A 48 -12.50 8.27 5.16
N PHE A 49 -13.28 7.87 4.14
CA PHE A 49 -12.75 7.08 3.03
C PHE A 49 -11.62 7.80 2.29
N LEU A 50 -11.77 9.09 2.00
CA LEU A 50 -10.71 9.88 1.37
C LEU A 50 -9.45 9.96 2.23
N LEU A 51 -9.60 10.17 3.55
CA LEU A 51 -8.48 10.21 4.48
C LEU A 51 -7.75 8.86 4.53
N VAL A 52 -8.48 7.75 4.63
CA VAL A 52 -7.90 6.39 4.62
C VAL A 52 -7.18 6.13 3.30
N LEU A 53 -7.76 6.53 2.17
CA LEU A 53 -7.16 6.37 0.86
C LEU A 53 -5.83 7.14 0.76
N LEU A 54 -5.78 8.36 1.30
CA LEU A 54 -4.57 9.18 1.33
C LEU A 54 -3.49 8.55 2.20
N LEU A 55 -3.82 8.12 3.42
CA LEU A 55 -2.87 7.43 4.31
C LEU A 55 -2.34 6.15 3.69
N LYS A 56 -3.22 5.34 3.09
CA LYS A 56 -2.84 4.09 2.39
C LYS A 56 -1.91 4.39 1.22
N TRP A 57 -2.20 5.42 0.44
CA TRP A 57 -1.35 5.86 -0.67
C TRP A 57 0.05 6.26 -0.20
N VAL A 58 0.15 7.06 0.88
CA VAL A 58 1.44 7.44 1.47
C VAL A 58 2.23 6.20 1.91
N LEU A 59 1.58 5.25 2.58
CA LEU A 59 2.23 4.02 3.05
C LEU A 59 2.78 3.19 1.87
N VAL A 60 1.96 2.96 0.84
CA VAL A 60 2.35 2.22 -0.36
C VAL A 60 3.48 2.93 -1.11
N PHE A 61 3.41 4.26 -1.22
CA PHE A 61 4.44 5.05 -1.89
C PHE A 61 5.78 4.99 -1.14
N VAL A 62 5.77 5.15 0.19
CA VAL A 62 6.98 5.12 1.03
C VAL A 62 7.61 3.73 1.00
N THR A 63 6.81 2.67 1.10
CA THR A 63 7.30 1.28 1.02
C THR A 63 7.87 0.95 -0.35
N ALA A 64 7.20 1.34 -1.44
CA ALA A 64 7.72 1.20 -2.80
C ALA A 64 9.04 1.95 -2.99
N ARG A 65 9.11 3.20 -2.51
CA ARG A 65 10.33 4.00 -2.53
C ARG A 65 11.46 3.34 -1.73
N HIS A 66 11.16 2.77 -0.55
CA HIS A 66 12.15 2.05 0.24
C HIS A 66 12.70 0.81 -0.47
N MET A 67 11.84 0.03 -1.14
CA MET A 67 12.26 -1.12 -1.94
C MET A 67 13.19 -0.71 -3.08
N VAL A 68 12.85 0.35 -3.82
CA VAL A 68 13.67 0.84 -4.94
C VAL A 68 15.03 1.38 -4.47
N LEU A 69 15.07 2.10 -3.33
CA LEU A 69 16.31 2.69 -2.83
C LEU A 69 17.25 1.69 -2.14
N THR A 70 16.69 0.66 -1.51
CA THR A 70 17.47 -0.27 -0.66
C THR A 70 17.71 -1.62 -1.33
N GLY A 71 16.86 -1.99 -2.31
CA GLY A 71 16.85 -3.34 -2.89
C GLY A 71 16.41 -4.45 -1.94
N ALA A 72 16.10 -4.12 -0.68
CA ALA A 72 15.68 -5.07 0.34
C ALA A 72 14.17 -4.97 0.59
N HIS A 73 13.55 -6.12 0.84
CA HIS A 73 12.13 -6.19 1.15
C HIS A 73 11.83 -5.49 2.50
N PRO A 74 10.72 -4.76 2.65
CA PRO A 74 10.41 -4.02 3.88
C PRO A 74 10.40 -4.91 5.12
N PHE A 75 9.91 -6.16 4.98
CA PHE A 75 9.93 -7.13 6.08
C PHE A 75 11.34 -7.50 6.54
N GLN A 76 12.32 -7.53 5.64
CA GLN A 76 13.70 -7.80 6.02
C GLN A 76 14.28 -6.65 6.84
N ARG A 77 13.91 -5.40 6.50
CA ARG A 77 14.21 -4.22 7.33
C ARG A 77 13.47 -4.25 8.66
N TRP A 78 12.27 -4.82 8.72
CA TRP A 78 11.52 -4.98 9.97
C TRP A 78 12.17 -5.92 10.98
N MET A 79 13.02 -6.85 10.53
CA MET A 79 13.83 -7.68 11.42
C MET A 79 14.96 -6.90 12.11
N HIS A 80 15.31 -5.72 11.61
CA HIS A 80 16.35 -4.84 12.14
C HIS A 80 15.80 -3.67 12.96
N LEU A 81 14.48 -3.58 13.19
CA LEU A 81 13.93 -2.58 14.11
C LEU A 81 14.39 -2.85 15.56
N PRO A 82 14.57 -1.81 16.39
CA PRO A 82 15.03 -1.95 17.77
C PRO A 82 13.98 -2.70 18.60
N GLY A 83 14.24 -3.99 18.85
CA GLY A 83 13.40 -4.95 19.55
C GLY A 83 13.99 -6.38 19.44
N PRO A 84 13.37 -7.40 20.06
CA PRO A 84 13.80 -8.79 19.88
C PRO A 84 13.75 -9.16 18.39
N ARG A 85 14.86 -9.69 17.86
CA ARG A 85 15.02 -10.01 16.43
C ARG A 85 13.82 -10.81 15.92
N GLY A 86 13.07 -10.23 14.98
CA GLY A 86 11.95 -10.91 14.33
C GLY A 86 10.62 -10.94 15.11
N TRP A 87 10.46 -10.21 16.22
CA TRP A 87 9.19 -10.14 16.94
C TRP A 87 8.04 -9.60 16.07
N PHE A 88 8.30 -8.55 15.28
CA PHE A 88 7.26 -7.91 14.45
C PHE A 88 6.74 -8.84 13.33
N PRO A 89 7.59 -9.52 12.54
CA PRO A 89 7.13 -10.55 11.61
C PRO A 89 6.43 -11.74 12.29
N LEU A 90 6.90 -12.18 13.47
CA LEU A 90 6.30 -13.30 14.20
C LEU A 90 4.88 -12.98 14.65
N VAL A 91 4.65 -11.78 15.19
CA VAL A 91 3.32 -11.31 15.61
C VAL A 91 2.37 -11.22 14.41
N PHE A 92 2.83 -10.69 13.27
CA PHE A 92 2.04 -10.66 12.05
C PHE A 92 1.69 -12.06 11.53
N PHE A 93 2.63 -12.99 11.59
CA PHE A 93 2.41 -14.38 11.17
C PHE A 93 1.41 -15.11 12.08
N LEU A 94 1.51 -14.89 13.39
CA LEU A 94 0.56 -15.44 14.37
C LEU A 94 -0.85 -14.86 14.18
N LEU A 95 -0.98 -13.55 13.95
CA LEU A 95 -2.25 -12.92 13.62
C LEU A 95 -2.85 -13.49 12.33
N ALA A 96 -2.04 -13.68 11.29
CA ALA A 96 -2.48 -14.26 10.03
C ALA A 96 -2.88 -15.73 10.13
N LEU A 97 -2.37 -16.48 11.11
CA LEU A 97 -2.77 -17.86 11.40
C LEU A 97 -4.09 -17.94 12.18
N VAL A 98 -4.42 -16.89 12.94
CA VAL A 98 -5.61 -16.83 13.80
C VAL A 98 -6.84 -16.32 13.03
N CYS A 99 -6.65 -15.53 11.97
CA CYS A 99 -7.70 -15.05 11.08
C CYS A 99 -7.89 -15.96 9.86
#